data_AF-A0A443HI96-F1
#
_entry.id   AF-A0A443HI96-F1
#
_cell.length_a   1.000
_cell.length_b   1.000
_cell.length_c   1.000
_cell.angle_alpha   90.00
_cell.angle_beta   90.00
_cell.angle_gamma   90.00
#
_symmetry.space_group_name_H-M   'P 1'
#
loop_
_entity.id
_entity.type
_entity.pdbx_description
1 polymer ?
#
loop_
_entity_poly.entity_id
_entity_poly.type
_entity_poly.pdbx_seq_one_letter_code
_entity_poly.pdbx_strand_id
1 'polypeptide(L)'
;MSGSLGEKMLYTSGGRGSMRYFFLHGNHGAPSLPETLIVEASVVVFDPHGNVESKRLYGKESVDSPKKYHFENGKITHVEGEESASIPVRQLTETLLKNVSVPTLIVVELTSAQSDIYCPDAYQILFFSRALSVLERSDRHSSLDDRNYIMTMMPVFVPCFVRAISLISAGYLPGNVRDLAREVAAYMESIDSAHEFNKFLELYRQRYIRKPVEYNSQVLETCLLYMLKMPFDLASSIDYRLIRY
;
A
#
# COMPACT_ATOMS: atom_id res chain seq x y z
N MET A 1 32.38 -11.31 -26.82
CA MET A 1 31.48 -10.14 -26.91
C MET A 1 30.06 -10.68 -26.86
N SER A 2 29.46 -10.98 -25.70
CA SER A 2 28.83 -10.11 -24.69
C SER A 2 27.62 -9.30 -25.19
N GLY A 3 26.42 -9.66 -24.70
CA GLY A 3 25.13 -8.97 -24.85
C GLY A 3 24.13 -9.83 -25.66
N SER A 4 22.94 -10.22 -25.19
CA SER A 4 22.08 -9.65 -24.15
C SER A 4 21.57 -10.73 -23.19
N LEU A 5 21.71 -10.48 -21.89
CA LEU A 5 20.77 -11.05 -20.92
C LEU A 5 19.39 -10.50 -21.32
N GLY A 6 18.46 -11.42 -21.59
CA GLY A 6 17.10 -11.07 -21.97
C GLY A 6 16.54 -10.03 -21.01
N GLU A 7 16.00 -8.94 -21.56
CA GLU A 7 15.09 -8.05 -20.87
C GLU A 7 13.96 -8.92 -20.31
N LYS A 8 14.10 -9.33 -19.05
CA LYS A 8 13.01 -9.91 -18.27
C LYS A 8 11.93 -8.82 -18.28
N MET A 9 10.86 -9.03 -19.04
CA MET A 9 9.75 -8.09 -19.11
C MET A 9 9.28 -7.83 -17.68
N LEU A 10 9.52 -6.63 -17.16
CA LEU A 10 9.19 -6.16 -15.81
C LEU A 10 7.71 -6.32 -15.40
N TYR A 11 6.87 -6.81 -16.31
CA TYR A 11 5.44 -6.58 -16.36
C TYR A 11 4.66 -7.74 -17.00
N THR A 12 5.15 -8.97 -16.88
CA THR A 12 4.53 -10.15 -17.50
C THR A 12 3.10 -10.44 -17.00
N SER A 13 2.67 -9.88 -15.87
CA SER A 13 1.39 -10.21 -15.22
C SER A 13 0.78 -9.08 -14.38
N GLY A 14 0.75 -7.85 -14.91
CA GLY A 14 0.17 -6.66 -14.23
C GLY A 14 -1.26 -6.29 -14.63
N GLY A 15 -1.90 -7.10 -15.48
CA GLY A 15 -3.23 -6.81 -16.03
C GLY A 15 -4.38 -7.07 -15.06
N ARG A 16 -5.58 -6.63 -15.47
CA ARG A 16 -6.86 -6.82 -14.76
C ARG A 16 -7.00 -8.24 -14.17
N GLY A 17 -7.27 -8.34 -12.87
CA GLY A 17 -7.43 -9.62 -12.16
C GLY A 17 -6.17 -10.12 -11.45
N SER A 18 -5.04 -9.41 -11.58
CA SER A 18 -3.81 -9.70 -10.84
C SER A 18 -3.77 -8.93 -9.53
N MET A 19 -3.11 -9.49 -8.51
CA MET A 19 -2.82 -8.77 -7.27
C MET A 19 -1.77 -7.69 -7.53
N ARG A 20 -2.04 -6.44 -7.12
CA ARG A 20 -1.16 -5.30 -7.39
C ARG A 20 -0.68 -4.63 -6.10
N TYR A 21 0.61 -4.33 -6.02
CA TYR A 21 1.21 -3.66 -4.87
C TYR A 21 1.60 -2.21 -5.22
N PHE A 22 1.14 -1.27 -4.41
CA PHE A 22 1.47 0.16 -4.50
C PHE A 22 2.22 0.57 -3.24
N PHE A 23 3.50 0.84 -3.36
CA PHE A 23 4.33 1.30 -2.24
C PHE A 23 4.21 2.82 -2.13
N LEU A 24 3.38 3.27 -1.19
CA LEU A 24 3.10 4.69 -0.99
C LEU A 24 4.18 5.38 -0.15
N HIS A 25 4.79 4.65 0.78
CA HIS A 25 5.91 5.13 1.57
C HIS A 25 6.80 3.97 2.04
N GLY A 26 8.07 4.27 2.34
CA GLY A 26 9.05 3.34 2.89
C GLY A 26 10.20 3.07 1.94
N ASN A 27 11.35 2.69 2.50
CA ASN A 27 12.53 2.31 1.71
C ASN A 27 12.48 0.81 1.37
N HIS A 28 13.11 0.39 0.28
CA HIS A 28 13.16 -1.03 -0.11
C HIS A 28 14.50 -1.61 0.32
N GLY A 29 14.62 -1.88 1.62
CA GLY A 29 15.76 -2.58 2.17
C GLY A 29 15.43 -4.05 2.34
N ALA A 30 16.41 -4.92 2.06
CA ALA A 30 16.35 -6.33 2.40
C ALA A 30 17.21 -6.61 3.64
N PRO A 31 16.87 -6.10 4.86
CA PRO A 31 17.63 -6.42 6.05
C PRO A 31 17.51 -7.91 6.37
N SER A 32 18.51 -8.48 7.04
CA SER A 32 18.37 -9.83 7.62
C SER A 32 17.15 -9.85 8.54
N LEU A 33 16.30 -10.87 8.41
CA LEU A 33 15.18 -11.07 9.33
C LEU A 33 15.73 -11.71 10.61
N PRO A 34 15.56 -11.08 11.79
CA PRO A 34 15.95 -11.70 13.04
C PRO A 34 15.06 -12.92 13.33
N GLU A 35 15.56 -13.82 14.18
CA GLU A 35 14.81 -15.00 14.62
C GLU A 35 13.50 -14.60 15.31
N THR A 36 13.51 -13.49 16.06
CA THR A 36 12.32 -12.91 16.68
C THR A 36 12.17 -11.45 16.26
N LEU A 37 10.93 -11.06 15.92
CA LEU A 37 10.62 -9.70 15.50
C LEU A 37 9.23 -9.30 16.01
N ILE A 38 9.11 -8.10 16.54
CA ILE A 38 7.81 -7.49 16.83
C ILE A 38 7.61 -6.35 15.84
N VAL A 39 6.45 -6.32 15.19
CA VAL A 39 6.08 -5.31 14.19
C VAL A 39 4.81 -4.61 14.65
N GLU A 40 4.85 -3.29 14.79
CA GLU A 40 3.65 -2.49 15.02
C GLU A 40 3.07 -2.04 13.67
N ALA A 41 1.86 -2.47 13.38
CA ALA A 41 1.22 -2.23 12.09
C ALA A 41 -0.30 -2.08 12.18
N SER A 42 -0.89 -1.40 11.20
CA SER A 42 -2.35 -1.39 10.99
C SER A 42 -2.69 -1.90 9.59
N VAL A 43 -3.80 -2.62 9.50
CA VAL A 43 -4.33 -3.16 8.25
C VAL A 43 -5.74 -2.63 8.08
N VAL A 44 -5.95 -1.84 7.04
CA VAL A 44 -7.23 -1.21 6.73
C VAL A 44 -7.71 -1.72 5.38
N VAL A 45 -8.99 -2.09 5.31
CA VAL A 45 -9.61 -2.53 4.05
C VAL A 45 -10.49 -1.41 3.53
N PHE A 46 -10.29 -1.07 2.26
CA PHE A 46 -11.04 -0.07 1.53
C PHE A 46 -11.87 -0.73 0.43
N ASP A 47 -13.12 -0.29 0.30
CA ASP A 47 -13.95 -0.58 -0.86
C ASP A 47 -13.41 0.16 -2.12
N PRO A 48 -13.92 -0.15 -3.33
CA PRO A 48 -13.53 0.57 -4.56
C PRO A 48 -13.83 2.08 -4.55
N HIS A 49 -14.65 2.56 -3.61
CA HIS A 49 -14.97 3.97 -3.42
C HIS A 49 -14.06 4.66 -2.42
N GLY A 50 -13.08 3.95 -1.85
CA GLY A 50 -12.16 4.48 -0.84
C GLY A 50 -12.78 4.59 0.55
N ASN A 51 -13.94 4.00 0.80
CA ASN A 51 -14.51 3.93 2.15
C ASN A 51 -13.86 2.77 2.91
N VAL A 52 -13.60 2.99 4.20
CA VAL A 52 -13.15 1.92 5.08
C VAL A 52 -14.29 0.92 5.26
N GLU A 53 -14.06 -0.34 4.91
CA GLU A 53 -14.91 -1.50 5.18
C GLU A 53 -14.88 -1.84 6.69
N SER A 54 -15.22 -0.86 7.53
CA SER A 54 -15.36 -1.00 8.97
C SER A 54 -16.75 -1.56 9.25
N LYS A 55 -16.85 -2.89 9.47
CA LYS A 55 -17.80 -3.55 10.40
C LYS A 55 -17.96 -5.06 10.24
N ARG A 56 -17.42 -5.70 9.20
CA ARG A 56 -17.81 -7.10 8.90
C ARG A 56 -16.74 -8.17 9.00
N LEU A 57 -15.46 -7.83 9.11
CA LEU A 57 -14.45 -8.89 9.08
C LEU A 57 -14.39 -9.72 10.37
N TYR A 58 -14.78 -9.20 11.55
CA TYR A 58 -14.71 -9.96 12.81
C TYR A 58 -15.75 -9.62 13.91
N GLY A 59 -16.86 -8.93 13.60
CA GLY A 59 -17.97 -8.76 14.54
C GLY A 59 -17.69 -7.97 15.84
N LYS A 60 -16.53 -7.32 15.96
CA LYS A 60 -16.24 -6.34 17.01
C LYS A 60 -15.83 -5.02 16.38
N GLU A 61 -16.39 -3.92 16.87
CA GLU A 61 -15.94 -2.56 16.59
C GLU A 61 -14.56 -2.38 17.23
N SER A 62 -13.50 -2.93 16.64
CA SER A 62 -12.14 -2.59 17.03
C SER A 62 -11.75 -1.31 16.33
N VAL A 63 -11.59 -0.26 17.12
CA VAL A 63 -10.98 1.02 16.72
C VAL A 63 -9.66 0.73 15.97
N ASP A 64 -9.43 1.45 14.87
CA ASP A 64 -8.28 1.37 13.95
C ASP A 64 -6.92 1.73 14.60
N SER A 65 -6.61 1.13 15.74
CA SER A 65 -5.31 1.29 16.40
C SER A 65 -4.31 0.28 15.83
N PRO A 66 -3.06 0.69 15.59
CA PRO A 66 -1.98 -0.23 15.26
C PRO A 66 -1.91 -1.38 16.28
N LYS A 67 -1.69 -2.60 15.80
CA LYS A 67 -1.48 -3.80 16.60
C LYS A 67 -0.02 -4.25 16.53
N LYS A 68 0.44 -4.95 17.55
CA LYS A 68 1.74 -5.62 17.53
C LYS A 68 1.60 -7.05 17.03
N TYR A 69 2.37 -7.37 16.00
CA TYR A 69 2.49 -8.68 15.39
C TYR A 69 3.83 -9.28 15.80
N HIS A 70 3.80 -10.47 16.39
CA HIS A 70 4.99 -11.18 16.86
C HIS A 70 5.37 -12.25 15.83
N PHE A 71 6.64 -12.26 15.46
CA PHE A 71 7.22 -13.20 14.52
C PHE A 71 8.28 -14.05 15.18
N GLU A 72 8.27 -15.34 14.87
CA GLU A 72 9.35 -16.29 15.15
C GLU A 72 9.75 -16.98 13.84
N ASN A 73 11.03 -16.90 13.48
CA ASN A 73 11.58 -17.42 12.23
C ASN A 73 10.75 -16.97 11.01
N GLY A 74 10.34 -15.70 11.03
CA GLY A 74 9.50 -15.11 9.99
C GLY A 74 8.07 -15.66 9.93
N LYS A 75 7.52 -16.28 10.97
CA LYS A 75 6.11 -16.72 11.03
C LYS A 75 5.38 -15.97 12.14
N ILE A 76 4.15 -15.51 11.89
CA ILE A 76 3.36 -14.87 12.95
C ILE A 76 2.94 -15.94 13.96
N THR A 77 3.32 -15.71 15.21
CA THR A 77 2.98 -16.57 16.36
C THR A 77 1.88 -15.94 17.21
N HIS A 78 1.85 -14.61 17.29
CA HIS A 78 0.89 -13.89 18.14
C HIS A 78 0.55 -12.51 17.56
N VAL A 79 -0.69 -12.07 17.78
CA VAL A 79 -1.15 -10.71 17.50
C VAL A 79 -1.78 -10.16 18.76
N GLU A 80 -1.31 -8.99 19.20
CA GLU A 80 -1.80 -8.36 20.42
C GLU A 80 -3.32 -8.12 20.33
N GLY A 81 -4.06 -8.62 21.34
CA GLY A 81 -5.50 -8.48 21.43
C GLY A 81 -6.32 -9.51 20.65
N GLU A 82 -5.71 -10.54 20.06
CA GLU A 82 -6.41 -11.63 19.36
C GLU A 82 -6.09 -13.01 19.98
N GLU A 83 -7.11 -13.75 20.41
CA GLU A 83 -6.98 -15.06 21.08
C GLU A 83 -6.66 -16.22 20.13
N SER A 84 -6.95 -16.05 18.83
CA SER A 84 -6.57 -17.01 17.80
C SER A 84 -6.14 -16.26 16.55
N ALA A 85 -4.96 -16.56 16.03
CA ALA A 85 -4.43 -16.00 14.79
C ALA A 85 -5.14 -16.61 13.56
N SER A 86 -6.47 -16.60 13.57
CA SER A 86 -7.30 -16.90 12.41
C SER A 86 -7.38 -15.64 11.56
N ILE A 87 -6.32 -15.38 10.82
CA ILE A 87 -6.34 -14.39 9.76
C ILE A 87 -6.48 -15.19 8.44
N PRO A 88 -7.63 -15.27 7.75
CA PRO A 88 -7.70 -15.85 6.40
C PRO A 88 -6.80 -15.09 5.40
N VAL A 89 -6.63 -13.79 5.70
CA VAL A 89 -5.72 -12.78 5.14
C VAL A 89 -4.22 -13.03 5.44
N ARG A 90 -3.89 -14.14 6.15
CA ARG A 90 -2.60 -14.40 6.81
C ARG A 90 -1.45 -14.44 5.85
N GLN A 91 -1.50 -15.22 4.77
CA GLN A 91 -0.30 -15.43 3.94
C GLN A 91 0.20 -14.15 3.28
N LEU A 92 -0.70 -13.31 2.78
CA LEU A 92 -0.32 -12.06 2.09
C LEU A 92 0.20 -11.02 3.09
N THR A 93 -0.55 -10.76 4.16
CA THR A 93 -0.16 -9.78 5.17
C THR A 93 1.08 -10.24 5.94
N GLU A 94 1.22 -11.54 6.23
CA GLU A 94 2.45 -12.11 6.79
C GLU A 94 3.64 -11.87 5.86
N THR A 95 3.50 -12.19 4.58
CA THR A 95 4.59 -12.03 3.61
C THR A 95 4.98 -10.56 3.48
N LEU A 96 4.03 -9.63 3.55
CA LEU A 96 4.34 -8.20 3.51
C LEU A 96 4.98 -7.71 4.81
N LEU A 97 4.39 -8.04 5.97
CA LEU A 97 4.90 -7.62 7.28
C LEU A 97 6.32 -8.15 7.57
N LYS A 98 6.69 -9.34 7.04
CA LYS A 98 8.05 -9.87 7.11
C LYS A 98 9.09 -8.98 6.41
N ASN A 99 8.68 -8.15 5.45
CA ASN A 99 9.59 -7.65 4.42
C ASN A 99 9.63 -6.14 4.25
N VAL A 100 8.88 -5.42 5.07
CA VAL A 100 8.82 -3.97 4.97
C VAL A 100 9.86 -3.31 5.87
N SER A 101 10.48 -2.27 5.30
CA SER A 101 11.25 -1.31 6.09
C SER A 101 10.31 -0.56 7.02
N VAL A 102 10.87 0.18 7.97
CA VAL A 102 10.09 1.07 8.83
C VAL A 102 10.57 2.49 8.67
N PRO A 103 9.63 3.44 8.57
CA PRO A 103 8.18 3.24 8.40
C PRO A 103 7.83 2.77 6.97
N THR A 104 6.69 2.10 6.73
CA THR A 104 6.23 1.73 5.37
C THR A 104 4.70 1.81 5.25
N LEU A 105 4.20 2.24 4.10
CA LEU A 105 2.78 2.19 3.74
C LEU A 105 2.62 1.56 2.36
N ILE A 106 1.85 0.48 2.29
CA ILE A 106 1.58 -0.26 1.05
C ILE A 106 0.07 -0.37 0.88
N VAL A 107 -0.41 -0.13 -0.35
CA VAL A 107 -1.76 -0.50 -0.76
C VAL A 107 -1.69 -1.73 -1.66
N VAL A 108 -2.48 -2.73 -1.35
CA VAL A 108 -2.59 -3.96 -2.14
C VAL A 108 -3.98 -4.04 -2.73
N GLU A 109 -4.05 -4.08 -4.04
CA GLU A 109 -5.31 -4.33 -4.74
C GLU A 109 -5.53 -5.84 -4.90
N LEU A 110 -6.72 -6.28 -4.49
CA LEU A 110 -7.16 -7.67 -4.48
C LEU A 110 -8.40 -7.84 -5.34
N THR A 111 -8.48 -8.98 -6.03
CA THR A 111 -9.76 -9.42 -6.64
C THR A 111 -10.72 -9.92 -5.56
N SER A 112 -12.02 -9.92 -5.86
CA SER A 112 -13.05 -10.48 -4.95
C SER A 112 -12.78 -11.93 -4.53
N ALA A 113 -12.22 -12.76 -5.42
CA ALA A 113 -11.83 -14.13 -5.11
C ALA A 113 -10.65 -14.24 -4.13
N GLN A 114 -9.84 -13.18 -4.02
CA GLN A 114 -8.65 -13.11 -3.16
C GLN A 114 -8.87 -12.24 -1.91
N SER A 115 -9.99 -11.52 -1.83
CA SER A 115 -10.26 -10.58 -0.74
C SER A 115 -10.99 -11.23 0.44
N ASP A 116 -11.40 -12.50 0.36
CA ASP A 116 -12.28 -13.18 1.34
C ASP A 116 -13.61 -12.44 1.61
N ILE A 117 -13.95 -11.43 0.79
CA ILE A 117 -15.15 -10.60 0.94
C ILE A 117 -16.20 -11.11 -0.05
N TYR A 118 -17.32 -11.60 0.49
CA TYR A 118 -18.46 -12.00 -0.32
C TYR A 118 -19.08 -10.78 -1.00
N CYS A 119 -19.02 -10.74 -2.34
CA CYS A 119 -19.72 -9.76 -3.15
C CYS A 119 -20.90 -10.44 -3.88
N PRO A 120 -22.15 -9.98 -3.68
CA PRO A 120 -23.32 -10.56 -4.34
C PRO A 120 -23.40 -10.25 -5.85
N ASP A 121 -22.70 -9.23 -6.33
CA ASP A 121 -22.74 -8.82 -7.74
C ASP A 121 -21.66 -9.53 -8.57
N ALA A 122 -21.97 -10.76 -9.00
CA ALA A 122 -21.08 -11.66 -9.73
C ALA A 122 -20.57 -11.15 -11.11
N TYR A 123 -21.02 -9.98 -11.57
CA TYR A 123 -20.71 -9.43 -12.90
C TYR A 123 -19.70 -8.28 -12.91
N GLN A 124 -19.30 -7.78 -11.74
CA GLN A 124 -18.22 -6.79 -11.62
C GLN A 124 -17.05 -7.43 -10.88
N ILE A 125 -15.88 -7.47 -11.54
CA ILE A 125 -14.62 -7.70 -10.83
C ILE A 125 -14.41 -6.45 -9.97
N LEU A 126 -14.88 -6.49 -8.72
CA LEU A 126 -14.62 -5.46 -7.73
C LEU A 126 -13.21 -5.67 -7.18
N PHE A 127 -12.48 -4.56 -7.12
CA PHE A 127 -11.14 -4.50 -6.57
C PHE A 127 -11.21 -3.93 -5.16
N PHE A 128 -10.86 -4.73 -4.16
CA PHE A 128 -10.71 -4.23 -2.81
C PHE A 128 -9.26 -3.83 -2.61
N SER A 129 -9.06 -2.69 -1.96
CA SER A 129 -7.71 -2.23 -1.62
C SER A 129 -7.45 -2.46 -0.14
N ARG A 130 -6.35 -3.12 0.19
CA ARG A 130 -5.88 -3.24 1.56
C ARG A 130 -4.67 -2.35 1.77
N ALA A 131 -4.79 -1.39 2.68
CA ALA A 131 -3.66 -0.59 3.09
C ALA A 131 -3.01 -1.19 4.33
N LEU A 132 -1.71 -1.39 4.25
CA LEU A 132 -0.86 -1.83 5.34
C LEU A 132 0.07 -0.68 5.72
N SER A 133 -0.10 -0.11 6.92
CA SER A 133 0.94 0.73 7.51
C SER A 133 1.75 -0.06 8.52
N VAL A 134 3.06 -0.03 8.36
CA VAL A 134 4.01 -0.51 9.35
C VAL A 134 4.71 0.69 9.94
N LEU A 135 4.49 0.88 11.24
CA LEU A 135 4.97 2.04 11.97
C LEU A 135 6.33 1.73 12.60
N GLU A 136 6.45 0.60 13.30
CA GLU A 136 7.67 0.26 14.03
C GLU A 136 8.04 -1.22 13.93
N ARG A 137 9.34 -1.48 14.13
CA ARG A 137 9.88 -2.81 14.33
C ARG A 137 10.75 -2.83 15.58
N SER A 138 10.79 -3.96 16.28
CA SER A 138 11.64 -4.10 17.47
C SER A 138 13.14 -3.97 17.19
N ASP A 139 13.57 -4.20 15.95
CA ASP A 139 14.96 -4.05 15.52
C ASP A 139 15.25 -2.68 14.86
N ARG A 140 14.21 -1.90 14.55
CA ARG A 140 14.30 -0.62 13.83
C ARG A 140 13.15 0.31 14.22
N HIS A 141 13.48 1.45 14.80
CA HIS A 141 12.50 2.47 15.15
C HIS A 141 12.35 3.52 14.05
N SER A 142 11.11 3.94 13.78
CA SER A 142 10.79 5.11 12.96
C SER A 142 10.87 6.39 13.79
N SER A 143 11.18 7.53 13.16
CA SER A 143 11.05 8.82 13.86
C SER A 143 9.60 9.16 14.16
N LEU A 144 9.35 10.09 15.09
CA LEU A 144 7.99 10.56 15.36
C LEU A 144 7.37 11.25 14.13
N ASP A 145 8.17 12.02 13.40
CA ASP A 145 7.75 12.70 12.17
C ASP A 145 7.33 11.70 11.08
N ASP A 146 8.05 10.59 10.98
CA ASP A 146 7.75 9.47 10.09
C ASP A 146 6.43 8.79 10.43
N ARG A 147 6.20 8.52 11.72
CA ARG A 147 4.95 7.94 12.21
C ARG A 147 3.78 8.87 11.93
N ASN A 148 3.91 10.15 12.27
CA ASN A 148 2.89 11.16 12.04
C ASN A 148 2.57 11.29 10.56
N TYR A 149 3.59 11.23 9.69
CA TYR A 149 3.41 11.26 8.26
C TYR A 149 2.55 10.08 7.76
N ILE A 150 2.88 8.84 8.13
CA ILE A 150 2.08 7.67 7.74
C ILE A 150 0.67 7.73 8.34
N MET A 151 0.55 8.10 9.61
CA MET A 151 -0.75 8.21 10.30
C MET A 151 -1.64 9.29 9.70
N THR A 152 -1.07 10.33 9.09
CA THR A 152 -1.83 11.34 8.34
C THR A 152 -2.18 10.85 6.93
N MET A 153 -1.25 10.14 6.29
CA MET A 153 -1.43 9.62 4.94
C MET A 153 -2.57 8.60 4.85
N MET A 154 -2.67 7.70 5.84
CA MET A 154 -3.65 6.61 5.87
C MET A 154 -5.12 7.08 5.81
N PRO A 155 -5.59 8.03 6.65
CA PRO A 155 -6.98 8.48 6.61
C PRO A 155 -7.28 9.57 5.56
N VAL A 156 -6.25 10.24 5.01
CA VAL A 156 -6.45 11.38 4.11
C VAL A 156 -6.12 11.05 2.65
N PHE A 157 -4.92 10.54 2.39
CA PHE A 157 -4.43 10.31 1.03
C PHE A 157 -4.89 8.96 0.48
N VAL A 158 -4.79 7.89 1.28
CA VAL A 158 -5.09 6.52 0.84
C VAL A 158 -6.54 6.37 0.32
N PRO A 159 -7.59 6.91 0.96
CA PRO A 159 -8.96 6.80 0.44
C PRO A 159 -9.09 7.37 -0.97
N CYS A 160 -8.54 8.57 -1.19
CA CYS A 160 -8.56 9.25 -2.48
C CYS A 160 -7.77 8.46 -3.53
N PHE A 161 -6.60 7.95 -3.14
CA PHE A 161 -5.75 7.13 -4.01
C PHE A 161 -6.46 5.83 -4.41
N VAL A 162 -7.02 5.09 -3.45
CA VAL A 162 -7.77 3.86 -3.69
C VAL A 162 -8.92 4.10 -4.66
N ARG A 163 -9.72 5.14 -4.42
CA ARG A 163 -10.85 5.48 -5.27
C ARG A 163 -10.39 5.80 -6.70
N ALA A 164 -9.34 6.62 -6.85
CA ALA A 164 -8.81 6.98 -8.16
C ALA A 164 -8.23 5.77 -8.92
N ILE A 165 -7.43 4.93 -8.25
CA ILE A 165 -6.85 3.73 -8.85
C ILE A 165 -7.93 2.70 -9.21
N SER A 166 -8.98 2.56 -8.40
CA SER A 166 -10.08 1.65 -8.68
C SER A 166 -10.79 1.99 -9.98
N LEU A 167 -10.95 3.29 -10.31
CA LEU A 167 -11.57 3.75 -11.56
C LEU A 167 -10.78 3.35 -12.81
N ILE A 168 -9.44 3.37 -12.72
CA ILE A 168 -8.55 3.06 -13.85
C ILE A 168 -7.96 1.65 -13.79
N SER A 169 -8.39 0.85 -12.81
CA SER A 169 -7.83 -0.47 -12.51
C SER A 169 -7.83 -1.42 -13.72
N ALA A 170 -8.84 -1.32 -14.59
CA ALA A 170 -8.98 -2.12 -15.79
C ALA A 170 -8.09 -1.69 -16.97
N GLY A 171 -7.69 -0.41 -17.03
CA GLY A 171 -6.97 0.19 -18.17
C GLY A 171 -5.46 0.34 -17.95
N TYR A 172 -4.98 0.01 -16.76
CA TYR A 172 -3.59 0.23 -16.39
C TYR A 172 -2.62 -0.67 -17.15
N LEU A 173 -1.68 -0.07 -17.88
CA LEU A 173 -0.52 -0.75 -18.45
C LEU A 173 0.78 -0.11 -17.95
N PRO A 174 1.74 -0.91 -17.46
CA PRO A 174 3.03 -0.39 -17.07
C PRO A 174 3.83 0.11 -18.27
N GLY A 175 4.45 1.29 -18.13
CA GLY A 175 5.30 1.90 -19.14
C GLY A 175 5.15 3.41 -19.27
N ASN A 176 3.98 3.97 -18.92
CA ASN A 176 3.76 5.42 -18.95
C ASN A 176 3.30 5.98 -17.61
N VAL A 177 4.20 5.90 -16.63
CA VAL A 177 3.95 6.33 -15.25
C VAL A 177 3.60 7.82 -15.15
N ARG A 178 4.12 8.67 -16.06
CA ARG A 178 3.83 10.11 -16.04
C ARG A 178 2.39 10.41 -16.41
N ASP A 179 1.90 9.84 -17.51
CA ASP A 179 0.52 10.06 -17.92
C ASP A 179 -0.45 9.43 -16.93
N LEU A 180 -0.09 8.27 -16.36
CA LEU A 180 -0.84 7.66 -15.26
C LEU A 180 -0.89 8.57 -14.03
N ALA A 181 0.24 9.11 -13.60
CA ALA A 181 0.29 9.99 -12.43
C ALA A 181 -0.59 11.23 -12.64
N ARG A 182 -0.62 11.78 -13.86
CA ARG A 182 -1.49 12.91 -14.22
C ARG A 182 -2.97 12.52 -14.22
N GLU A 183 -3.31 11.37 -14.76
CA GLU A 183 -4.68 10.86 -14.80
C GLU A 183 -5.20 10.57 -13.38
N VAL A 184 -4.43 9.87 -12.55
CA VAL A 184 -4.76 9.62 -11.14
C VAL A 184 -4.87 10.93 -10.37
N ALA A 185 -3.96 11.89 -10.59
CA ALA A 185 -4.03 13.22 -9.96
C ALA A 185 -5.34 13.92 -10.28
N ALA A 186 -5.73 13.96 -11.56
CA ALA A 186 -6.98 14.58 -12.00
C ALA A 186 -8.20 13.93 -11.34
N TYR A 187 -8.23 12.59 -11.22
CA TYR A 187 -9.28 11.91 -10.48
C TYR A 187 -9.30 12.29 -9.00
N MET A 188 -8.15 12.27 -8.32
CA MET A 188 -8.07 12.63 -6.91
C MET A 188 -8.51 14.08 -6.64
N GLU A 189 -8.14 15.03 -7.51
CA GLU A 189 -8.58 16.43 -7.41
C GLU A 189 -10.10 16.59 -7.63
N SER A 190 -10.67 15.79 -8.52
CA SER A 190 -12.13 15.80 -8.77
C SER A 190 -12.93 15.17 -7.63
N ILE A 191 -12.30 14.26 -6.88
CA ILE A 191 -12.89 13.54 -5.75
C ILE A 191 -12.88 14.41 -4.50
N ASP A 192 -11.79 15.14 -4.28
CA ASP A 192 -11.54 15.77 -3.00
C ASP A 192 -11.05 17.22 -3.12
N SER A 193 -11.87 18.14 -2.62
CA SER A 193 -11.52 19.53 -2.38
C SER A 193 -11.32 19.81 -0.88
N ALA A 194 -11.16 18.79 -0.04
CA ALA A 194 -11.08 18.95 1.41
C ALA A 194 -9.80 19.65 1.85
N HIS A 195 -9.95 20.43 2.92
CA HIS A 195 -8.87 21.13 3.60
C HIS A 195 -7.76 20.18 4.09
N GLU A 196 -8.12 18.98 4.56
CA GLU A 196 -7.18 18.00 5.08
C GLU A 196 -6.30 17.36 3.98
N PHE A 197 -6.83 17.11 2.80
CA PHE A 197 -6.05 16.64 1.66
C PHE A 197 -4.99 17.65 1.23
N ASN A 198 -5.38 18.93 1.17
CA ASN A 198 -4.46 20.02 0.87
C ASN A 198 -3.37 20.17 1.96
N LYS A 199 -3.71 19.99 3.24
CA LYS A 199 -2.72 19.93 4.33
C LYS A 199 -1.74 18.77 4.17
N PHE A 200 -2.21 17.60 3.76
CA PHE A 200 -1.33 16.47 3.48
C PHE A 200 -0.38 16.79 2.32
N LEU A 201 -0.85 17.41 1.24
CA LEU A 201 0.02 17.80 0.12
C LEU A 201 1.09 18.81 0.58
N GLU A 202 0.74 19.74 1.46
CA GLU A 202 1.71 20.65 2.05
C GLU A 202 2.75 19.92 2.90
N LEU A 203 2.33 18.96 3.72
CA LEU A 203 3.22 18.09 4.49
C LEU A 203 4.17 17.29 3.57
N TYR A 204 3.66 16.72 2.46
CA TYR A 204 4.47 16.04 1.46
C TYR A 204 5.49 16.99 0.82
N ARG A 205 5.05 18.19 0.45
CA ARG A 205 5.89 19.22 -0.17
C ARG A 205 7.07 19.58 0.72
N GLN A 206 6.81 19.90 1.98
CA GLN A 206 7.85 20.26 2.97
C GLN A 206 8.88 19.14 3.15
N ARG A 207 8.44 17.89 3.04
CA ARG A 207 9.28 16.72 3.29
C ARG A 207 10.13 16.29 2.10
N TYR A 208 9.59 16.33 0.87
CA TYR A 208 10.24 15.73 -0.29
C TYR A 208 10.54 16.70 -1.44
N ILE A 209 9.84 17.83 -1.50
CA ILE A 209 9.94 18.78 -2.62
C ILE A 209 10.77 19.97 -2.19
N ARG A 210 12.04 19.99 -2.59
CA ARG A 210 12.97 21.10 -2.30
C ARG A 210 12.84 22.30 -3.25
N LYS A 211 12.23 22.10 -4.42
CA LYS A 211 12.06 23.15 -5.43
C LYS A 211 10.75 23.91 -5.19
N PRO A 212 10.69 25.21 -5.52
CA PRO A 212 9.42 25.92 -5.50
C PRO A 212 8.45 25.26 -6.48
N VAL A 213 7.24 25.00 -5.99
CA VAL A 213 6.12 24.47 -6.76
C VAL A 213 4.95 25.41 -6.50
N GLU A 214 4.31 25.85 -7.58
CA GLU A 214 3.29 26.92 -7.52
C GLU A 214 1.90 26.40 -7.15
N TYR A 215 1.60 25.14 -7.50
CA TYR A 215 0.25 24.58 -7.39
C TYR A 215 0.24 23.20 -6.71
N ASN A 216 -0.79 22.93 -5.90
CA ASN A 216 -0.99 21.62 -5.25
C ASN A 216 -1.11 20.47 -6.26
N SER A 217 -1.62 20.74 -7.47
CA SER A 217 -1.70 19.77 -8.55
C SER A 217 -0.33 19.21 -8.96
N GLN A 218 0.68 20.08 -9.02
CA GLN A 218 2.05 19.70 -9.35
C GLN A 218 2.70 18.90 -8.20
N VAL A 219 2.35 19.23 -6.94
CA VAL A 219 2.76 18.46 -5.76
C VAL A 219 2.16 17.06 -5.82
N LEU A 220 0.88 16.95 -6.16
CA LEU A 220 0.16 15.68 -6.28
C LEU A 220 0.70 14.81 -7.42
N GLU A 221 0.89 15.37 -8.63
CA GLU A 221 1.47 14.63 -9.76
C GLU A 221 2.88 14.13 -9.42
N THR A 222 3.70 14.97 -8.75
CA THR A 222 5.03 14.57 -8.28
C THR A 222 4.96 13.43 -7.27
N CYS A 223 4.05 13.56 -6.28
CA CYS A 223 3.78 12.56 -5.26
C CYS A 223 3.43 11.20 -5.88
N LEU A 224 2.47 11.20 -6.81
CA LEU A 224 2.02 10.02 -7.53
C LEU A 224 3.08 9.43 -8.46
N LEU A 225 3.89 10.27 -9.11
CA LEU A 225 4.99 9.81 -9.97
C LEU A 225 6.00 8.97 -9.18
N TYR A 226 6.28 9.31 -7.91
CA TYR A 226 7.15 8.51 -7.06
C TYR A 226 6.50 7.18 -6.65
N MET A 227 5.20 7.18 -6.35
CA MET A 227 4.47 6.00 -5.86
C MET A 227 4.14 4.99 -6.98
N LEU A 228 3.79 5.49 -8.16
CA LEU A 228 3.33 4.69 -9.31
C LEU A 228 4.47 4.20 -10.21
N LYS A 229 5.73 4.55 -9.91
CA LYS A 229 6.88 4.10 -10.70
C LYS A 229 7.24 2.62 -10.48
N MET A 230 6.66 1.98 -9.46
CA MET A 230 7.10 0.66 -8.97
C MET A 230 6.39 -0.49 -9.68
N PRO A 231 7.05 -1.65 -9.89
CA PRO A 231 6.43 -2.83 -10.49
C PRO A 231 5.30 -3.39 -9.62
N PHE A 232 4.24 -3.89 -10.27
CA PHE A 232 2.93 -4.08 -9.64
C PHE A 232 2.64 -5.52 -9.27
N ASP A 233 3.15 -6.48 -10.01
CA ASP A 233 2.85 -7.89 -9.76
C ASP A 233 3.79 -8.50 -8.71
N LEU A 234 3.34 -9.58 -8.06
CA LEU A 234 4.09 -10.24 -6.99
C LEU A 234 5.46 -10.75 -7.46
N ALA A 235 5.54 -11.33 -8.66
CA ALA A 235 6.78 -11.91 -9.17
C ALA A 235 7.83 -10.82 -9.40
N SER A 236 7.44 -9.73 -10.05
CA SER A 236 8.32 -8.57 -10.22
C SER A 236 8.67 -7.94 -8.88
N SER A 237 7.73 -7.82 -7.95
CA SER A 237 8.00 -7.30 -6.60
C SER A 237 9.03 -8.17 -5.85
N ILE A 238 9.01 -9.49 -6.04
CA ILE A 238 10.01 -10.42 -5.49
C ILE A 238 11.36 -10.25 -6.20
N ASP A 239 11.37 -10.23 -7.54
CA ASP A 239 12.58 -10.08 -8.36
C ASP A 239 13.33 -8.78 -8.03
N TYR A 240 12.58 -7.69 -7.83
CA TYR A 240 13.13 -6.38 -7.43
C TYR A 240 13.38 -6.27 -5.92
N ARG A 241 13.20 -7.36 -5.17
CA ARG A 241 13.40 -7.45 -3.71
C ARG A 241 12.58 -6.44 -2.91
N LEU A 242 11.44 -6.02 -3.46
CA LEU A 242 10.43 -5.20 -2.78
C LEU A 242 9.62 -6.05 -1.78
N ILE A 243 9.47 -7.34 -2.08
CA ILE A 243 8.86 -8.37 -1.23
C ILE A 243 9.84 -9.55 -1.17
N ARG A 244 10.01 -10.22 -0.02
CA ARG A 244 10.71 -11.52 0.02
C ARG A 244 9.70 -12.65 0.09
N TYR A 245 10.02 -13.74 -0.58
CA TYR A 245 9.24 -14.97 -0.55
C TYR A 245 10.02 -16.05 0.18
#